data_AF-A0A6F9D9Z0-F1
#
_entry.id   AF-A0A6F9D9Z0-F1
#
_cell.length_a   1.000
_cell.length_b   1.000
_cell.length_c   1.000
_cell.angle_alpha   90.00
_cell.angle_beta   90.00
_cell.angle_gamma   90.00
#
_symmetry.space_group_name_H-M   'P 1'
#
loop_
_entity.id
_entity.type
_entity.pdbx_description
1 polymer ?
#
loop_
_entity_poly.entity_id
_entity_poly.type
_entity_poly.pdbx_seq_one_letter_code
_entity_poly.pdbx_strand_id
1 'polypeptide(L)'
;MSLYALLIVLLPGIALAIQPCPCSTPDLCKPVAKQYKKELVAFGGAPGWKNWNWTDITNVVALCDLSNADCQEMYCFAHSKDVRVTRLVGVAVDDFVKLSNITFRQQITKSWINLVQNYSLDGINIDIEGAAFTIDVKESITKLTNESNIALKAINPLCLVTFDIPYSPYLVGCLDGYCYDYVSLAKCTDYMIVMDYDATIDILIASANSPIPLLKESYDLYIKNLSIDPNLLVMAVPWYGYDYSCKWFFNRTGDNLCVIAGMPNTQRNFKDIMVLFEKNIGGMKWDSKAASPFFTIKEGDVYHQLRFDNQESLTVKYELAKNLGLRGLGMWTADSLNYTSTDPGIVQQTKSMWDLITSYVEKFI
;
A
#
# COMPACT_ATOMS: atom_id res chain seq x y z
N MET A 1 -18.42 17.58 -39.21
CA MET A 1 -17.10 16.92 -39.17
C MET A 1 -16.07 17.97 -38.81
N SER A 2 -15.72 18.11 -37.53
CA SER A 2 -14.68 19.04 -37.09
C SER A 2 -13.50 18.22 -36.60
N LEU A 3 -12.40 18.24 -37.36
CA LEU A 3 -11.12 17.66 -36.96
C LEU A 3 -10.52 18.54 -35.86
N TYR A 4 -10.42 18.02 -34.64
CA TYR A 4 -9.51 18.57 -33.64
C TYR A 4 -8.11 18.07 -33.94
N ALA A 5 -7.26 18.95 -34.49
CA ALA A 5 -5.84 18.71 -34.63
C ALA A 5 -5.19 18.74 -33.24
N LEU A 6 -4.60 17.62 -32.84
CA LEU A 6 -3.78 17.48 -31.64
C LEU A 6 -2.49 18.30 -31.85
N LEU A 7 -2.35 19.43 -31.16
CA LEU A 7 -1.10 20.18 -31.14
C LEU A 7 -0.10 19.45 -30.24
N ILE A 8 0.82 18.70 -30.85
CA ILE A 8 1.99 18.16 -30.15
C ILE A 8 2.94 19.35 -29.94
N VAL A 9 2.96 19.90 -28.72
CA VAL A 9 3.95 20.90 -28.33
C VAL A 9 5.27 20.17 -28.08
N LEU A 10 6.16 20.19 -29.06
CA LEU A 10 7.57 19.84 -28.88
C LEU A 10 8.24 20.94 -28.05
N LEU A 11 8.34 20.72 -26.74
CA LEU A 11 9.12 21.59 -25.85
C LEU A 11 10.62 21.38 -26.09
N PRO A 12 11.44 22.45 -26.11
CA PRO A 12 12.88 22.34 -26.24
C PRO A 12 13.45 21.59 -25.02
N GLY A 13 14.18 20.51 -25.30
CA GLY A 13 14.79 19.66 -24.28
C GLY A 13 15.87 20.42 -23.51
N ILE A 14 15.56 20.76 -22.26
CA ILE A 14 16.61 20.91 -21.25
C ILE A 14 17.14 19.50 -21.06
N ALA A 15 18.40 19.25 -21.43
CA ALA A 15 19.08 18.01 -21.10
C ALA A 15 19.14 17.91 -19.57
N LEU A 16 18.17 17.21 -18.99
CA LEU A 16 18.20 16.83 -17.59
C LEU A 16 19.40 15.92 -17.40
N ALA A 17 20.21 16.21 -16.39
CA ALA A 17 21.25 15.29 -15.96
C ALA A 17 20.56 14.06 -15.35
N ILE A 18 20.26 13.08 -16.21
CA ILE A 18 19.83 11.74 -15.80
C ILE A 18 20.92 11.25 -14.84
N GLN A 19 20.54 10.82 -13.63
CA GLN A 19 21.55 10.25 -12.75
C GLN A 19 22.16 9.03 -13.46
N PRO A 20 23.49 8.90 -13.48
CA PRO A 20 24.11 7.72 -14.05
C PRO A 20 23.55 6.48 -13.35
N CYS A 21 23.33 5.41 -14.12
CA CYS A 21 22.83 4.16 -13.58
C CYS A 21 23.64 3.74 -12.34
N PRO A 22 23.02 3.59 -11.16
CA PRO A 22 23.76 3.24 -9.94
C PRO A 22 24.25 1.79 -9.93
N CYS A 23 23.77 0.97 -10.87
CA CYS A 23 24.07 -0.46 -10.90
C CYS A 23 25.41 -0.76 -11.56
N SER A 24 26.12 -1.75 -11.00
CA SER A 24 27.36 -2.26 -11.58
C SER A 24 27.18 -2.79 -13.00
N THR A 25 25.98 -3.27 -13.33
CA THR A 25 25.56 -3.68 -14.67
C THR A 25 24.59 -2.62 -15.23
N PRO A 26 24.98 -1.81 -16.22
CA PRO A 26 24.15 -0.72 -16.74
C PRO A 26 22.80 -1.16 -17.30
N ASP A 27 22.71 -2.40 -17.79
CA ASP A 27 21.46 -2.98 -18.30
C ASP A 27 20.38 -3.13 -17.22
N LEU A 28 20.77 -3.17 -15.94
CA LEU A 28 19.80 -3.20 -14.84
C LEU A 28 19.01 -1.90 -14.73
N CYS A 29 19.46 -0.77 -15.28
CA CYS A 29 18.66 0.45 -15.32
C CYS A 29 17.70 0.54 -16.52
N LYS A 30 17.61 -0.53 -17.33
CA LYS A 30 16.56 -0.63 -18.34
C LYS A 30 15.23 -0.98 -17.67
N PRO A 31 14.10 -0.54 -18.24
CA PRO A 31 12.79 -0.93 -17.74
C PRO A 31 12.63 -2.46 -17.69
N VAL A 32 12.00 -2.93 -16.63
CA VAL A 32 11.65 -4.35 -16.48
C VAL A 32 10.62 -4.74 -17.54
N ALA A 33 11.01 -5.66 -18.44
CA ALA A 33 10.15 -6.13 -19.53
C ALA A 33 9.27 -7.33 -19.17
N LYS A 34 9.51 -7.97 -18.01
CA LYS A 34 8.75 -9.14 -17.55
C LYS A 34 7.29 -8.76 -17.31
N GLN A 35 6.38 -9.56 -17.87
CA GLN A 35 4.94 -9.40 -17.66
C GLN A 35 4.47 -10.27 -16.49
N TYR A 36 3.60 -9.70 -15.66
CA TYR A 36 3.09 -10.32 -14.45
C TYR A 36 1.59 -10.60 -14.57
N LYS A 37 1.21 -11.88 -14.44
CA LYS A 37 -0.21 -12.28 -14.39
C LYS A 37 -0.87 -11.89 -13.07
N LYS A 38 -0.10 -12.03 -11.98
CA LYS A 38 -0.50 -11.69 -10.61
C LYS A 38 0.58 -10.83 -9.99
N GLU A 39 0.16 -9.98 -9.07
CA GLU A 39 1.02 -8.97 -8.45
C GLU A 39 1.33 -9.31 -6.99
N LEU A 40 2.58 -9.09 -6.58
CA LEU A 40 3.00 -9.05 -5.19
C LEU A 40 3.75 -7.73 -4.98
N VAL A 41 3.07 -6.78 -4.33
CA VAL A 41 3.58 -5.41 -4.18
C VAL A 41 4.17 -5.19 -2.78
N ALA A 42 5.46 -4.90 -2.72
CA ALA A 42 6.15 -4.58 -1.48
C ALA A 42 6.33 -3.08 -1.31
N PHE A 43 5.68 -2.50 -0.30
CA PHE A 43 5.99 -1.15 0.17
C PHE A 43 7.15 -1.22 1.14
N GLY A 44 8.17 -0.39 0.95
CA GLY A 44 9.31 -0.33 1.88
C GLY A 44 10.59 0.20 1.24
N GLY A 45 11.70 -0.08 1.90
CA GLY A 45 13.04 0.25 1.41
C GLY A 45 14.05 0.53 2.51
N ALA A 46 13.77 0.14 3.76
CA ALA A 46 14.77 0.17 4.81
C ALA A 46 15.77 -0.98 4.64
N PRO A 47 16.97 -0.92 5.25
CA PRO A 47 18.06 -1.89 5.02
C PRO A 47 17.74 -3.38 5.25
N GLY A 48 16.58 -3.69 5.86
CA GLY A 48 16.07 -5.05 5.99
C GLY A 48 15.73 -5.74 4.65
N TRP A 49 15.64 -5.00 3.55
CA TRP A 49 15.31 -5.49 2.21
C TRP A 49 16.17 -6.66 1.71
N LYS A 50 17.43 -6.72 2.17
CA LYS A 50 18.37 -7.82 1.86
C LYS A 50 17.86 -9.19 2.31
N ASN A 51 16.93 -9.22 3.26
CA ASN A 51 16.35 -10.43 3.85
C ASN A 51 14.88 -10.65 3.46
N TRP A 52 14.32 -9.84 2.55
CA TRP A 52 12.98 -10.10 2.02
C TRP A 52 12.96 -11.38 1.18
N ASN A 53 11.78 -12.00 1.06
CA ASN A 53 11.59 -13.08 0.10
C ASN A 53 11.28 -12.51 -1.29
N TRP A 54 12.31 -12.40 -2.12
CA TRP A 54 12.24 -11.82 -3.47
C TRP A 54 11.67 -12.77 -4.54
N THR A 55 11.24 -13.98 -4.18
CA THR A 55 10.83 -15.01 -5.15
C THR A 55 9.70 -14.54 -6.05
N ASP A 56 8.67 -13.94 -5.45
CA ASP A 56 7.44 -13.56 -6.16
C ASP A 56 7.16 -12.06 -6.16
N ILE A 57 8.01 -11.22 -5.55
CA ILE A 57 7.81 -9.76 -5.56
C ILE A 57 7.82 -9.29 -7.01
N THR A 58 6.81 -8.53 -7.40
CA THR A 58 6.65 -8.06 -8.80
C THR A 58 6.84 -6.56 -8.93
N ASN A 59 6.67 -5.82 -7.83
CA ASN A 59 6.88 -4.39 -7.73
C ASN A 59 7.30 -4.03 -6.30
N VAL A 60 8.32 -3.19 -6.17
CA VAL A 60 8.66 -2.48 -4.94
C VAL A 60 8.20 -1.04 -5.08
N VAL A 61 7.28 -0.61 -4.22
CA VAL A 61 7.00 0.82 -4.03
C VAL A 61 8.05 1.35 -3.07
N ALA A 62 9.11 1.95 -3.64
CA ALA A 62 10.27 2.40 -2.88
C ALA A 62 9.89 3.62 -2.03
N LEU A 63 10.05 3.50 -0.71
CA LEU A 63 9.84 4.56 0.28
C LEU A 63 11.17 5.23 0.71
N CYS A 64 12.30 4.58 0.44
CA CYS A 64 13.64 5.12 0.72
C CYS A 64 14.01 6.32 -0.15
N ASP A 65 15.03 7.08 0.26
CA ASP A 65 15.62 8.12 -0.58
C ASP A 65 16.40 7.46 -1.73
N LEU A 66 15.94 7.64 -2.98
CA LEU A 66 16.54 7.04 -4.17
C LEU A 66 17.98 7.52 -4.46
N SER A 67 18.42 8.60 -3.81
CA SER A 67 19.82 9.05 -3.87
C SER A 67 20.73 8.36 -2.84
N ASN A 68 20.15 7.64 -1.87
CA ASN A 68 20.89 6.91 -0.86
C ASN A 68 21.48 5.61 -1.43
N ALA A 69 22.72 5.31 -1.04
CA ALA A 69 23.45 4.13 -1.53
C ALA A 69 22.74 2.79 -1.23
N ASP A 70 22.10 2.63 -0.07
CA ASP A 70 21.38 1.39 0.27
C ASP A 70 20.09 1.24 -0.55
N CYS A 71 19.41 2.36 -0.83
CA CYS A 71 18.23 2.37 -1.70
C CYS A 71 18.61 2.07 -3.17
N GLN A 72 19.75 2.60 -3.63
CA GLN A 72 20.31 2.28 -4.94
C GLN A 72 20.73 0.80 -5.06
N GLU A 73 21.31 0.24 -4.00
CA GLU A 73 21.63 -1.19 -3.93
C GLU A 73 20.35 -2.04 -4.01
N MET A 74 19.30 -1.67 -3.27
CA MET A 74 17.98 -2.32 -3.34
C MET A 74 17.40 -2.25 -4.76
N TYR A 75 17.43 -1.08 -5.40
CA TYR A 75 16.95 -0.88 -6.76
C TYR A 75 17.65 -1.84 -7.74
N CYS A 76 18.98 -1.90 -7.70
CA CYS A 76 19.76 -2.78 -8.57
C CYS A 76 19.49 -4.25 -8.29
N PHE A 77 19.32 -4.62 -7.01
CA PHE A 77 18.97 -5.98 -6.64
C PHE A 77 17.58 -6.37 -7.15
N ALA A 78 16.58 -5.49 -6.99
CA ALA A 78 15.23 -5.69 -7.51
C ALA A 78 15.25 -5.92 -9.03
N HIS A 79 15.91 -5.06 -9.79
CA HIS A 79 16.00 -5.21 -11.26
C HIS A 79 16.76 -6.48 -11.67
N SER A 80 17.75 -6.93 -10.89
CA SER A 80 18.43 -8.22 -11.14
C SER A 80 17.53 -9.45 -10.97
N LYS A 81 16.36 -9.25 -10.36
CA LYS A 81 15.29 -10.23 -10.15
C LYS A 81 14.08 -9.98 -11.05
N ASP A 82 14.21 -9.11 -12.04
CA ASP A 82 13.13 -8.59 -12.88
C ASP A 82 12.03 -7.88 -12.08
N VAL A 83 12.30 -7.40 -10.87
CA VAL A 83 11.29 -6.74 -10.03
C VAL A 83 11.24 -5.25 -10.36
N ARG A 84 10.04 -4.74 -10.65
CA ARG A 84 9.84 -3.31 -10.93
C ARG A 84 10.11 -2.48 -9.68
N VAL A 85 10.65 -1.28 -9.85
CA VAL A 85 10.74 -0.28 -8.78
C VAL A 85 9.96 0.96 -9.17
N THR A 86 8.93 1.25 -8.38
CA THR A 86 8.07 2.43 -8.53
C THR A 86 8.26 3.38 -7.35
N ARG A 87 7.86 4.64 -7.54
CA ARG A 87 7.92 5.65 -6.47
C ARG A 87 6.54 6.15 -6.09
N LEU A 88 6.29 6.23 -4.78
CA LEU A 88 5.13 6.90 -4.21
C LEU A 88 5.13 8.38 -4.61
N VAL A 89 4.03 8.86 -5.19
CA VAL A 89 3.82 10.26 -5.55
C VAL A 89 2.41 10.69 -5.17
N GLY A 90 2.23 11.95 -4.80
CA GLY A 90 0.92 12.44 -4.38
C GLY A 90 0.76 13.93 -4.60
N VAL A 91 -0.38 14.45 -4.15
CA VAL A 91 -0.71 15.87 -4.13
C VAL A 91 -1.17 16.18 -2.71
N ALA A 92 -0.66 17.26 -2.11
CA ALA A 92 -1.11 17.67 -0.79
C ALA A 92 -2.59 18.11 -0.84
N VAL A 93 -3.35 17.81 0.22
CA VAL A 93 -4.79 18.17 0.31
C VAL A 93 -5.05 19.65 0.06
N ASP A 94 -4.19 20.53 0.57
CA ASP A 94 -4.28 21.98 0.38
C ASP A 94 -4.16 22.41 -1.10
N ASP A 95 -3.57 21.56 -1.95
CA ASP A 95 -3.40 21.80 -3.37
C ASP A 95 -4.51 21.18 -4.24
N PHE A 96 -5.46 20.43 -3.65
CA PHE A 96 -6.53 19.77 -4.40
C PHE A 96 -7.36 20.76 -5.23
N VAL A 97 -7.67 21.93 -4.67
CA VAL A 97 -8.44 22.98 -5.35
C VAL A 97 -7.72 23.50 -6.61
N LYS A 98 -6.39 23.42 -6.64
CA LYS A 98 -5.56 23.86 -7.78
C LYS A 98 -5.58 22.85 -8.93
N LEU A 99 -5.99 21.60 -8.70
CA LEU A 99 -6.04 20.56 -9.74
C LEU A 99 -7.02 20.91 -10.88
N SER A 100 -8.01 21.76 -10.62
CA SER A 100 -8.90 22.29 -11.67
C SER A 100 -8.13 23.09 -12.75
N ASN A 101 -6.97 23.64 -12.41
CA ASN A 101 -6.09 24.35 -13.33
C ASN A 101 -5.20 23.37 -14.12
N ILE A 102 -5.38 23.32 -15.44
CA ILE A 102 -4.60 22.45 -16.33
C ILE A 102 -3.09 22.71 -16.26
N THR A 103 -2.66 23.96 -16.11
CA THR A 103 -1.24 24.30 -16.00
C THR A 103 -0.63 23.71 -14.73
N PHE A 104 -1.39 23.66 -13.63
CA PHE A 104 -0.94 23.04 -12.39
C PHE A 104 -0.81 21.52 -12.55
N ARG A 105 -1.79 20.85 -13.18
CA ARG A 105 -1.67 19.41 -13.47
C ARG A 105 -0.50 19.08 -14.39
N GLN A 106 -0.23 19.92 -15.39
CA GLN A 106 0.94 19.78 -16.28
C GLN A 106 2.26 19.93 -15.52
N GLN A 107 2.33 20.83 -14.54
CA GLN A 107 3.51 20.97 -13.68
C GLN A 107 3.73 19.72 -12.81
N ILE A 108 2.68 19.18 -12.20
CA ILE A 108 2.75 17.93 -11.43
C ILE A 108 3.18 16.77 -12.33
N THR A 109 2.52 16.59 -13.47
CA THR A 109 2.83 15.54 -14.45
C THR A 109 4.29 15.62 -14.89
N LYS A 110 4.80 16.82 -15.17
CA LYS A 110 6.21 17.03 -15.52
C LYS A 110 7.15 16.66 -14.37
N SER A 111 6.78 16.97 -13.12
CA SER A 111 7.56 16.57 -11.94
C SER A 111 7.67 15.05 -11.82
N TRP A 112 6.56 14.32 -12.01
CA TRP A 112 6.54 12.86 -11.96
C TRP A 112 7.32 12.22 -13.12
N ILE A 113 7.23 12.79 -14.33
CA ILE A 113 8.07 12.39 -15.47
C ILE A 113 9.56 12.54 -15.13
N ASN A 114 9.95 13.70 -14.62
CA ASN A 114 11.34 13.96 -14.26
C ASN A 114 11.82 12.99 -13.18
N LEU A 115 10.99 12.66 -12.19
CA LEU A 115 11.30 11.67 -11.16
C LEU A 115 11.60 10.30 -11.78
N VAL A 116 10.71 9.82 -12.66
CA VAL A 116 10.89 8.53 -13.36
C VAL A 116 12.15 8.53 -14.21
N GLN A 117 12.40 9.59 -14.99
CA GLN A 117 13.57 9.68 -15.86
C GLN A 117 14.88 9.83 -15.10
N ASN A 118 14.91 10.63 -14.04
CA ASN A 118 16.13 10.90 -13.28
C ASN A 118 16.65 9.65 -12.57
N TYR A 119 15.76 8.78 -12.11
CA TYR A 119 16.10 7.56 -11.36
C TYR A 119 15.88 6.27 -12.16
N SER A 120 15.53 6.36 -13.44
CA SER A 120 15.22 5.20 -14.31
C SER A 120 14.20 4.24 -13.68
N LEU A 121 13.15 4.78 -13.05
CA LEU A 121 12.11 3.99 -12.39
C LEU A 121 11.22 3.28 -13.41
N ASP A 122 10.59 2.18 -12.99
CA ASP A 122 9.58 1.49 -13.80
C ASP A 122 8.21 2.15 -13.74
N GLY A 123 8.06 3.24 -12.99
CA GLY A 123 6.84 4.04 -12.95
C GLY A 123 6.56 4.67 -11.59
N ILE A 124 5.28 4.91 -11.31
CA ILE A 124 4.81 5.61 -10.12
C ILE A 124 3.64 4.87 -9.45
N ASN A 125 3.56 5.01 -8.13
CA ASN A 125 2.41 4.64 -7.33
C ASN A 125 1.76 5.93 -6.82
N ILE A 126 0.57 6.25 -7.33
CA ILE A 126 -0.13 7.49 -7.00
C ILE A 126 -0.88 7.30 -5.69
N ASP A 127 -0.52 8.11 -4.70
CA ASP A 127 -1.06 8.14 -3.37
C ASP A 127 -1.58 9.54 -3.08
N ILE A 128 -2.82 9.80 -3.52
CA ILE A 128 -3.54 11.04 -3.28
C ILE A 128 -4.57 10.74 -2.20
N GLU A 129 -4.24 11.10 -0.97
CA GLU A 129 -5.10 10.90 0.19
C GLU A 129 -5.66 12.23 0.68
N GLY A 130 -6.98 12.31 0.81
CA GLY A 130 -7.64 13.43 1.46
C GLY A 130 -9.04 13.71 0.98
N ALA A 131 -9.71 14.61 1.68
CA ALA A 131 -11.07 14.98 1.38
C ALA A 131 -11.17 15.84 0.09
N ALA A 132 -11.76 15.28 -0.97
CA ALA A 132 -12.19 15.98 -2.17
C ALA A 132 -13.71 16.19 -2.15
N PHE A 133 -14.14 17.40 -1.77
CA PHE A 133 -15.57 17.68 -1.58
C PHE A 133 -16.32 18.06 -2.86
N THR A 134 -15.64 18.61 -3.88
CA THR A 134 -16.31 19.07 -5.11
C THR A 134 -16.14 18.10 -6.27
N ILE A 135 -17.14 18.07 -7.17
CA ILE A 135 -17.08 17.27 -8.40
C ILE A 135 -15.85 17.67 -9.22
N ASP A 136 -15.57 18.97 -9.35
CA ASP A 136 -14.42 19.47 -10.10
C ASP A 136 -13.08 18.94 -9.59
N VAL A 137 -12.89 18.86 -8.27
CA VAL A 137 -11.66 18.30 -7.68
C VAL A 137 -11.56 16.80 -7.98
N LYS A 138 -12.65 16.05 -7.78
CA LYS A 138 -12.69 14.60 -8.06
C LYS A 138 -12.36 14.30 -9.52
N GLU A 139 -13.00 15.01 -10.45
CA GLU A 139 -12.69 14.90 -11.88
C GLU A 139 -11.24 15.29 -12.19
N SER A 140 -10.70 16.29 -11.48
CA SER A 140 -9.34 16.76 -11.72
C SER A 140 -8.28 15.79 -11.22
N ILE A 141 -8.56 15.02 -10.17
CA ILE A 141 -7.73 13.88 -9.74
C ILE A 141 -7.70 12.84 -10.87
N THR A 142 -8.86 12.46 -11.41
CA THR A 142 -8.95 11.54 -12.55
C THR A 142 -8.21 12.06 -13.78
N LYS A 143 -8.35 13.36 -14.10
CA LYS A 143 -7.64 14.01 -15.23
C LYS A 143 -6.13 13.96 -15.02
N LEU A 144 -5.63 14.29 -13.82
CA LEU A 144 -4.20 14.22 -13.49
C LEU A 144 -3.67 12.78 -13.65
N THR A 145 -4.39 11.79 -13.13
CA THR A 145 -4.01 10.37 -13.26
C THR A 145 -3.94 9.95 -14.73
N ASN A 146 -4.95 10.27 -15.53
CA ASN A 146 -5.00 9.94 -16.95
C ASN A 146 -3.88 10.65 -17.76
N GLU A 147 -3.70 11.95 -17.53
CA GLU A 147 -2.66 12.78 -18.16
C GLU A 147 -1.26 12.21 -17.83
N SER A 148 -1.04 11.81 -16.58
CA SER A 148 0.23 11.22 -16.12
C SER A 148 0.49 9.85 -16.71
N ASN A 149 -0.52 8.98 -16.76
CA ASN A 149 -0.38 7.66 -17.37
C ASN A 149 -0.04 7.75 -18.87
N ILE A 150 -0.78 8.57 -19.62
CA ILE A 150 -0.51 8.81 -21.06
C ILE A 150 0.92 9.33 -21.25
N ALA A 151 1.33 10.33 -20.46
CA ALA A 151 2.63 10.97 -20.64
C ALA A 151 3.80 10.03 -20.27
N LEU A 152 3.68 9.26 -19.19
CA LEU A 152 4.70 8.27 -18.79
C LEU A 152 4.80 7.13 -19.82
N LYS A 153 3.68 6.60 -20.29
CA LYS A 153 3.68 5.53 -21.31
C LYS A 153 4.16 6.00 -22.68
N ALA A 154 4.04 7.29 -22.99
CA ALA A 154 4.65 7.86 -24.19
C ALA A 154 6.19 7.87 -24.14
N ILE A 155 6.78 7.91 -22.93
CA ILE A 155 8.23 7.83 -22.72
C ILE A 155 8.69 6.37 -22.73
N ASN A 156 7.98 5.52 -22.00
CA ASN A 156 8.25 4.10 -21.90
C ASN A 156 6.91 3.35 -21.78
N PRO A 157 6.50 2.57 -22.81
CA PRO A 157 5.25 1.82 -22.78
C PRO A 157 5.12 0.81 -21.64
N LEU A 158 6.23 0.45 -20.99
CA LEU A 158 6.29 -0.44 -19.84
C LEU A 158 6.11 0.29 -18.49
N CYS A 159 5.99 1.62 -18.47
CA CYS A 159 5.75 2.36 -17.23
C CYS A 159 4.50 1.86 -16.52
N LEU A 160 4.67 1.49 -15.26
CA LEU A 160 3.62 1.06 -14.35
C LEU A 160 3.03 2.29 -13.64
N VAL A 161 1.73 2.51 -13.78
CA VAL A 161 1.00 3.56 -13.06
C VAL A 161 -0.10 2.93 -12.22
N THR A 162 0.10 2.93 -10.92
CA THR A 162 -0.84 2.39 -9.92
C THR A 162 -1.41 3.50 -9.07
N PHE A 163 -2.52 3.22 -8.37
CA PHE A 163 -3.18 4.21 -7.52
C PHE A 163 -3.67 3.55 -6.22
N ASP A 164 -3.31 4.13 -5.08
CA ASP A 164 -3.75 3.67 -3.76
C ASP A 164 -5.18 4.19 -3.50
N ILE A 165 -6.09 3.27 -3.17
CA ILE A 165 -7.49 3.58 -2.85
C ILE A 165 -7.80 3.14 -1.43
N PRO A 166 -8.70 3.84 -0.71
CA PRO A 166 -9.02 3.47 0.67
C PRO A 166 -9.58 2.05 0.74
N TYR A 167 -9.55 1.44 1.94
CA TYR A 167 -10.11 0.10 2.10
C TYR A 167 -11.56 0.02 1.62
N SER A 168 -12.37 1.11 1.70
CA SER A 168 -13.77 1.17 1.28
C SER A 168 -14.08 2.39 0.42
N PRO A 169 -14.82 2.22 -0.69
CA PRO A 169 -15.17 3.34 -1.56
C PRO A 169 -16.25 4.25 -0.96
N TYR A 170 -16.94 3.82 0.10
CA TYR A 170 -18.04 4.57 0.72
C TYR A 170 -17.80 4.93 2.17
N LEU A 171 -17.41 3.97 3.02
CA LEU A 171 -17.34 4.19 4.47
C LEU A 171 -16.21 5.16 4.85
N VAL A 172 -15.01 4.96 4.32
CA VAL A 172 -13.91 5.96 4.42
C VAL A 172 -13.84 6.80 3.16
N GLY A 173 -14.06 6.19 1.98
CA GLY A 173 -14.16 6.88 0.71
C GLY A 173 -15.12 8.09 0.76
N CYS A 174 -16.41 7.88 0.95
CA CYS A 174 -17.37 8.98 0.81
C CYS A 174 -17.73 9.73 2.09
N LEU A 175 -17.66 9.12 3.28
CA LEU A 175 -17.96 9.82 4.54
C LEU A 175 -16.83 10.77 4.95
N ASP A 176 -15.56 10.41 4.70
CA ASP A 176 -14.39 11.24 5.05
C ASP A 176 -13.89 12.10 3.87
N GLY A 177 -14.66 12.15 2.78
CA GLY A 177 -14.41 13.01 1.62
C GLY A 177 -13.45 12.46 0.56
N TYR A 178 -12.90 11.26 0.73
CA TYR A 178 -12.06 10.52 -0.22
C TYR A 178 -12.81 9.98 -1.47
N CYS A 179 -14.02 10.47 -1.76
CA CYS A 179 -15.00 9.89 -2.69
C CYS A 179 -14.63 10.17 -4.15
N TYR A 180 -13.55 9.55 -4.63
CA TYR A 180 -13.04 9.76 -5.98
C TYR A 180 -13.82 8.92 -7.00
N ASP A 181 -13.63 9.22 -8.28
CA ASP A 181 -14.19 8.41 -9.36
C ASP A 181 -13.31 7.16 -9.59
N TYR A 182 -13.45 6.18 -8.68
CA TYR A 182 -12.67 4.94 -8.71
C TYR A 182 -12.88 4.14 -10.00
N VAL A 183 -14.04 4.27 -10.66
CA VAL A 183 -14.33 3.61 -11.94
C VAL A 183 -13.47 4.21 -13.04
N SER A 184 -13.35 5.53 -13.10
CA SER A 184 -12.46 6.18 -14.05
C SER A 184 -10.99 6.00 -13.69
N LEU A 185 -10.62 6.04 -12.40
CA LEU A 185 -9.25 5.75 -11.96
C LEU A 185 -8.81 4.33 -12.35
N ALA A 186 -9.68 3.33 -12.23
CA ALA A 186 -9.41 1.96 -12.69
C ALA A 186 -9.11 1.87 -14.20
N LYS A 187 -9.69 2.77 -15.02
CA LYS A 187 -9.44 2.84 -16.47
C LYS A 187 -8.16 3.60 -16.81
N CYS A 188 -7.71 4.46 -15.90
CA CYS A 188 -6.55 5.33 -16.07
C CYS A 188 -5.29 4.79 -15.40
N THR A 189 -5.31 3.58 -14.83
CA THR A 189 -4.20 2.93 -14.13
C THR A 189 -3.99 1.52 -14.65
N ASP A 190 -2.84 0.92 -14.38
CA ASP A 190 -2.57 -0.49 -14.67
C ASP A 190 -3.30 -1.41 -13.68
N TYR A 191 -3.36 -1.00 -12.41
CA TYR A 191 -4.22 -1.55 -11.36
C TYR A 191 -4.27 -0.56 -10.19
N MET A 192 -5.25 -0.73 -9.30
CA MET A 192 -5.36 -0.01 -8.05
C MET A 192 -4.96 -0.92 -6.89
N ILE A 193 -4.37 -0.31 -5.85
CA ILE A 193 -4.00 -0.99 -4.62
C ILE A 193 -5.00 -0.58 -3.55
N VAL A 194 -5.79 -1.54 -3.08
CA VAL A 194 -6.74 -1.33 -1.98
C VAL A 194 -5.96 -1.39 -0.68
N MET A 195 -5.93 -0.26 0.02
CA MET A 195 -5.30 -0.14 1.34
C MET A 195 -6.19 -0.78 2.39
N ASP A 196 -6.17 -2.12 2.48
CA ASP A 196 -7.00 -2.92 3.39
C ASP A 196 -6.46 -2.90 4.83
N TYR A 197 -6.26 -1.68 5.35
CA TYR A 197 -5.83 -1.33 6.70
C TYR A 197 -6.46 0.01 7.12
N ASP A 198 -6.30 0.34 8.41
CA ASP A 198 -6.90 1.48 9.08
C ASP A 198 -8.43 1.54 8.85
N ALA A 199 -9.05 0.36 8.84
CA ALA A 199 -10.41 0.18 8.37
C ALA A 199 -11.49 0.52 9.41
N THR A 200 -11.08 0.93 10.61
CA THR A 200 -11.95 1.17 11.75
C THR A 200 -11.72 2.54 12.36
N ILE A 201 -12.81 3.17 12.79
CA ILE A 201 -12.73 4.43 13.53
C ILE A 201 -12.64 4.10 15.02
N ASP A 202 -11.44 4.23 15.57
CA ASP A 202 -11.12 3.82 16.94
C ASP A 202 -11.48 4.89 17.97
N ILE A 203 -12.78 5.12 18.20
CA ILE A 203 -13.24 6.12 19.16
C ILE A 203 -13.59 5.51 20.51
N LEU A 204 -14.34 4.41 20.51
CA LEU A 204 -14.91 3.85 21.74
C LEU A 204 -14.21 2.59 22.21
N ILE A 205 -13.87 1.71 21.28
CA ILE A 205 -13.36 0.37 21.58
C ILE A 205 -12.13 0.14 20.71
N ALA A 206 -11.10 -0.50 21.26
CA ALA A 206 -9.98 -0.96 20.45
C ALA A 206 -10.50 -1.89 19.35
N SER A 207 -9.98 -1.78 18.13
CA SER A 207 -10.44 -2.54 16.96
C SER A 207 -9.32 -3.32 16.29
N ALA A 208 -9.67 -4.35 15.54
CA ALA A 208 -8.73 -4.91 14.59
C ALA A 208 -8.44 -3.88 13.49
N ASN A 209 -7.17 -3.76 13.07
CA ASN A 209 -6.75 -2.83 12.03
C ASN A 209 -7.48 -3.06 10.69
N SER A 210 -7.64 -4.34 10.30
CA SER A 210 -8.30 -4.73 9.05
C SER A 210 -9.25 -5.91 9.26
N PRO A 211 -10.44 -5.68 9.85
CA PRO A 211 -11.38 -6.74 10.19
C PRO A 211 -12.05 -7.32 8.94
N ILE A 212 -12.08 -8.66 8.83
CA ILE A 212 -12.62 -9.39 7.68
C ILE A 212 -14.03 -8.97 7.25
N PRO A 213 -15.00 -8.72 8.15
CA PRO A 213 -16.34 -8.30 7.74
C PRO A 213 -16.34 -7.00 6.93
N LEU A 214 -15.50 -6.02 7.30
CA LEU A 214 -15.41 -4.74 6.58
C LEU A 214 -14.72 -4.90 5.23
N LEU A 215 -13.67 -5.73 5.15
CA LEU A 215 -13.02 -6.03 3.88
C LEU A 215 -14.00 -6.68 2.90
N LYS A 216 -14.77 -7.69 3.36
CA LYS A 216 -15.78 -8.36 2.52
C LYS A 216 -16.85 -7.39 2.01
N GLU A 217 -17.38 -6.55 2.89
CA GLU A 217 -18.35 -5.53 2.50
C GLU A 217 -17.76 -4.55 1.49
N SER A 218 -16.52 -4.11 1.70
CA SER A 218 -15.85 -3.22 0.78
C SER A 218 -15.65 -3.81 -0.62
N TYR A 219 -15.15 -5.03 -0.71
CA TYR A 219 -14.97 -5.66 -2.02
C TYR A 219 -16.30 -5.88 -2.74
N ASP A 220 -17.39 -6.14 -2.01
CA ASP A 220 -18.74 -6.13 -2.59
C ASP A 220 -19.08 -4.74 -3.18
N LEU A 221 -18.73 -3.65 -2.49
CA LEU A 221 -18.94 -2.29 -3.00
C LEU A 221 -18.07 -1.98 -4.24
N TYR A 222 -16.77 -2.29 -4.22
CA TYR A 222 -15.90 -2.08 -5.37
C TYR A 222 -16.30 -2.93 -6.59
N ILE A 223 -16.51 -4.23 -6.39
CA ILE A 223 -16.70 -5.18 -7.48
C ILE A 223 -18.15 -5.20 -7.95
N LYS A 224 -19.13 -5.29 -7.03
CA LYS A 224 -20.54 -5.46 -7.42
C LYS A 224 -21.23 -4.12 -7.63
N ASN A 225 -21.02 -3.14 -6.75
CA ASN A 225 -21.72 -1.87 -6.85
C ASN A 225 -21.06 -0.93 -7.89
N LEU A 226 -19.73 -0.80 -7.88
CA LEU A 226 -19.00 0.02 -8.85
C LEU A 226 -18.64 -0.74 -10.13
N SER A 227 -18.85 -2.06 -10.19
CA SER A 227 -18.54 -2.90 -11.35
C SER A 227 -17.07 -2.83 -11.77
N ILE A 228 -16.15 -2.66 -10.81
CA ILE A 228 -14.71 -2.71 -11.07
C ILE A 228 -14.29 -4.16 -11.23
N ASP A 229 -13.55 -4.44 -12.30
CA ASP A 229 -12.96 -5.77 -12.55
C ASP A 229 -12.03 -6.14 -11.39
N PRO A 230 -12.25 -7.28 -10.68
CA PRO A 230 -11.36 -7.75 -9.63
C PRO A 230 -9.89 -7.84 -10.05
N ASN A 231 -9.62 -8.10 -11.33
CA ASN A 231 -8.26 -8.19 -11.88
C ASN A 231 -7.56 -6.81 -12.05
N LEU A 232 -8.21 -5.72 -11.63
CA LEU A 232 -7.62 -4.38 -11.48
C LEU A 232 -7.37 -4.02 -10.02
N LEU A 233 -7.59 -4.92 -9.06
CA LEU A 233 -7.47 -4.65 -7.62
C LEU A 233 -6.39 -5.52 -6.98
N VAL A 234 -5.47 -4.90 -6.23
CA VAL A 234 -4.47 -5.57 -5.39
C VAL A 234 -4.82 -5.33 -3.92
N MET A 235 -4.89 -6.39 -3.11
CA MET A 235 -5.15 -6.28 -1.66
C MET A 235 -3.85 -6.00 -0.91
N ALA A 236 -3.66 -4.78 -0.38
CA ALA A 236 -2.54 -4.47 0.52
C ALA A 236 -2.96 -4.61 1.99
N VAL A 237 -2.32 -5.53 2.72
CA VAL A 237 -2.62 -5.80 4.14
C VAL A 237 -1.59 -5.19 5.08
N PRO A 238 -1.93 -4.90 6.35
CA PRO A 238 -0.98 -4.34 7.28
C PRO A 238 -0.07 -5.43 7.86
N TRP A 239 1.24 -5.20 7.82
CA TRP A 239 2.23 -5.90 8.64
C TRP A 239 2.54 -5.10 9.92
N TYR A 240 1.55 -4.36 10.39
CA TYR A 240 1.56 -3.57 11.60
C TYR A 240 0.22 -3.70 12.31
N GLY A 241 0.13 -3.14 13.51
CA GLY A 241 -1.11 -3.03 14.25
C GLY A 241 -1.10 -1.82 15.15
N TYR A 242 -2.02 -1.79 16.10
CA TYR A 242 -2.19 -0.69 17.02
C TYR A 242 -2.08 -1.14 18.48
N ASP A 243 -1.39 -0.33 19.25
CA ASP A 243 -1.29 -0.36 20.70
C ASP A 243 -2.30 0.65 21.27
N TYR A 244 -3.38 0.14 21.87
CA TYR A 244 -4.47 0.95 22.42
C TYR A 244 -4.35 1.06 23.94
N SER A 245 -4.34 2.28 24.46
CA SER A 245 -4.48 2.52 25.91
C SER A 245 -5.92 2.27 26.36
N CYS A 246 -6.11 1.32 27.27
CA CYS A 246 -7.43 0.92 27.76
C CYS A 246 -7.82 1.73 29.00
N LYS A 247 -8.97 2.42 28.93
CA LYS A 247 -9.55 3.12 30.07
C LYS A 247 -10.23 2.16 31.04
N TRP A 248 -10.94 1.17 30.51
CA TRP A 248 -11.45 0.01 31.26
C TRP A 248 -11.73 -1.15 30.31
N PHE A 249 -12.14 -2.30 30.86
CA PHE A 249 -12.52 -3.47 30.09
C PHE A 249 -14.02 -3.77 30.24
N PHE A 250 -14.69 -4.09 29.13
CA PHE A 250 -16.00 -4.73 29.19
C PHE A 250 -15.83 -6.25 29.31
N ASN A 251 -16.22 -6.80 30.46
CA ASN A 251 -16.13 -8.23 30.74
C ASN A 251 -17.44 -8.94 30.35
N ARG A 252 -17.73 -9.02 29.05
CA ARG A 252 -18.94 -9.72 28.54
C ARG A 252 -18.68 -11.12 27.99
N THR A 253 -17.43 -11.47 27.65
CA THR A 253 -17.12 -12.76 26.97
C THR A 253 -15.81 -13.43 27.41
N GLY A 254 -15.07 -12.92 28.41
CA GLY A 254 -13.76 -13.46 28.80
C GLY A 254 -12.57 -12.95 27.95
N ASP A 255 -12.85 -12.14 26.93
CA ASP A 255 -11.88 -11.58 25.98
C ASP A 255 -11.31 -10.22 26.40
N ASN A 256 -11.82 -9.64 27.50
CA ASN A 256 -11.49 -8.30 28.00
C ASN A 256 -11.46 -7.25 26.87
N LEU A 257 -12.64 -6.85 26.41
CA LEU A 257 -12.78 -5.84 25.36
C LEU A 257 -12.29 -4.47 25.88
N CYS A 258 -11.20 -3.97 25.30
CA CYS A 258 -10.57 -2.71 25.69
C CYS A 258 -11.43 -1.52 25.27
N VAL A 259 -11.95 -0.78 26.26
CA VAL A 259 -12.64 0.47 26.02
C VAL A 259 -11.63 1.59 26.06
N ILE A 260 -11.47 2.27 24.93
CA ILE A 260 -10.53 3.39 24.78
C ILE A 260 -11.22 4.71 25.12
N ALA A 261 -12.48 4.92 24.74
CA ALA A 261 -13.24 6.15 25.02
C ALA A 261 -12.42 7.44 24.81
N GLY A 262 -11.79 7.57 23.64
CA GLY A 262 -10.93 8.70 23.26
C GLY A 262 -9.49 8.65 23.77
N MET A 263 -9.08 7.58 24.46
CA MET A 263 -7.68 7.34 24.80
C MET A 263 -6.83 7.16 23.52
N PRO A 264 -5.54 7.56 23.55
CA PRO A 264 -4.67 7.47 22.39
C PRO A 264 -4.42 6.01 22.00
N ASN A 265 -4.15 5.83 20.71
CA ASN A 265 -3.57 4.63 20.14
C ASN A 265 -2.23 4.96 19.46
N THR A 266 -1.42 3.95 19.19
CA THR A 266 -0.14 4.14 18.49
C THR A 266 0.07 2.99 17.54
N GLN A 267 0.38 3.32 16.28
CA GLN A 267 0.76 2.33 15.29
C GLN A 267 2.09 1.68 15.69
N ARG A 268 2.18 0.35 15.58
CA ARG A 268 3.37 -0.44 15.91
C ARG A 268 3.65 -1.43 14.78
N ASN A 269 4.90 -1.52 14.34
CA ASN A 269 5.31 -2.57 13.42
C ASN A 269 5.13 -3.95 14.06
N PHE A 270 4.91 -4.98 13.25
CA PHE A 270 4.79 -6.35 13.74
C PHE A 270 5.96 -6.78 14.63
N LYS A 271 7.21 -6.43 14.27
CA LYS A 271 8.39 -6.70 15.12
C LYS A 271 8.27 -6.11 16.53
N ASP A 272 7.75 -4.89 16.65
CA ASP A 272 7.64 -4.17 17.93
C ASP A 272 6.50 -4.77 18.77
N ILE A 273 5.41 -5.16 18.11
CA ILE A 273 4.29 -5.88 18.72
C ILE A 273 4.77 -7.21 19.31
N MET A 274 5.58 -7.95 18.57
CA MET A 274 6.07 -9.25 19.03
C MET A 274 7.07 -9.14 20.19
N VAL A 275 7.85 -8.06 20.28
CA VAL A 275 8.64 -7.74 21.48
C VAL A 275 7.72 -7.46 22.68
N LEU A 276 6.65 -6.69 22.49
CA LEU A 276 5.67 -6.41 23.56
C LEU A 276 4.91 -7.66 24.00
N PHE A 277 4.75 -8.65 23.12
CA PHE A 277 4.11 -9.92 23.45
C PHE A 277 4.83 -10.67 24.58
N GLU A 278 6.13 -10.50 24.77
CA GLU A 278 6.86 -11.12 25.90
C GLU A 278 6.32 -10.66 27.27
N LYS A 279 5.67 -9.50 27.34
CA LYS A 279 5.07 -8.93 28.55
C LYS A 279 3.56 -9.20 28.68
N ASN A 280 2.99 -10.07 27.85
CA ASN A 280 1.56 -10.30 27.81
C ASN A 280 1.00 -10.84 29.15
N ILE A 281 -0.23 -10.44 29.47
CA ILE A 281 -0.99 -10.89 30.64
C ILE A 281 -2.25 -11.63 30.20
N GLY A 282 -2.09 -12.88 29.76
CA GLY A 282 -3.21 -13.77 29.43
C GLY A 282 -3.09 -14.51 28.10
N GLY A 283 -1.93 -14.43 27.45
CA GLY A 283 -1.64 -15.05 26.17
C GLY A 283 -2.25 -14.30 24.99
N MET A 284 -2.01 -14.85 23.81
CA MET A 284 -2.70 -14.43 22.59
C MET A 284 -4.18 -14.78 22.69
N LYS A 285 -5.03 -13.84 22.28
CA LYS A 285 -6.49 -14.01 22.14
C LYS A 285 -6.88 -13.81 20.69
N TRP A 286 -8.09 -14.26 20.36
CA TRP A 286 -8.63 -14.23 19.01
C TRP A 286 -9.98 -13.55 18.99
N ASP A 287 -10.12 -12.49 18.20
CA ASP A 287 -11.41 -11.90 17.88
C ASP A 287 -12.02 -12.67 16.71
N SER A 288 -12.97 -13.56 16.99
CA SER A 288 -13.59 -14.41 15.98
C SER A 288 -14.41 -13.64 14.94
N LYS A 289 -14.89 -12.43 15.28
CA LYS A 289 -15.68 -11.61 14.36
C LYS A 289 -14.76 -10.87 13.40
N ALA A 290 -13.70 -10.26 13.91
CA ALA A 290 -12.72 -9.58 13.08
C ALA A 290 -11.80 -10.57 12.32
N ALA A 291 -11.69 -11.80 12.83
CA ALA A 291 -10.69 -12.79 12.46
C ALA A 291 -9.27 -12.23 12.63
N SER A 292 -8.97 -11.68 13.81
CA SER A 292 -7.66 -11.12 14.12
C SER A 292 -7.19 -11.48 15.53
N PRO A 293 -5.87 -11.60 15.74
CA PRO A 293 -5.30 -11.75 17.08
C PRO A 293 -5.30 -10.43 17.85
N PHE A 294 -5.26 -10.56 19.17
CA PHE A 294 -4.90 -9.47 20.07
C PHE A 294 -4.33 -10.02 21.38
N PHE A 295 -3.65 -9.16 22.14
CA PHE A 295 -3.26 -9.48 23.50
C PHE A 295 -3.25 -8.22 24.36
N THR A 296 -3.08 -8.40 25.67
CA THR A 296 -3.04 -7.31 26.63
C THR A 296 -1.72 -7.33 27.39
N ILE A 297 -1.15 -6.15 27.60
CA ILE A 297 -0.02 -5.92 28.51
C ILE A 297 -0.46 -4.91 29.58
N LYS A 298 0.34 -4.79 30.63
CA LYS A 298 0.20 -3.72 31.62
C LYS A 298 1.53 -2.99 31.73
N GLU A 299 1.53 -1.68 31.47
CA GLU A 299 2.69 -0.82 31.64
C GLU A 299 2.40 0.19 32.74
N GLY A 300 3.08 0.05 33.88
CA GLY A 300 2.72 0.77 35.10
C GLY A 300 1.29 0.43 35.54
N ASP A 301 0.44 1.46 35.62
CA ASP A 301 -0.98 1.32 35.96
C ASP A 301 -1.93 1.33 34.75
N VAL A 302 -1.39 1.46 33.54
CA VAL A 302 -2.19 1.51 32.30
C VAL A 302 -2.19 0.13 31.64
N TYR A 303 -3.38 -0.32 31.26
CA TYR A 303 -3.52 -1.51 30.43
C TYR A 303 -3.48 -1.11 28.96
N HIS A 304 -2.80 -1.93 28.17
CA HIS A 304 -2.71 -1.73 26.73
C HIS A 304 -3.22 -2.97 26.03
N GLN A 305 -4.05 -2.80 25.00
CA GLN A 305 -4.48 -3.89 24.13
C GLN A 305 -3.86 -3.71 22.75
N LEU A 306 -3.06 -4.69 22.34
CA LEU A 306 -2.42 -4.70 21.04
C LEU A 306 -3.27 -5.53 20.08
N ARG A 307 -3.67 -4.92 18.96
CA ARG A 307 -4.46 -5.57 17.90
C ARG A 307 -3.73 -5.45 16.58
N PHE A 308 -3.58 -6.57 15.89
CA PHE A 308 -2.68 -6.68 14.75
C PHE A 308 -3.05 -7.89 13.89
N ASP A 309 -2.24 -8.15 12.86
CA ASP A 309 -2.35 -9.34 12.04
C ASP A 309 -1.18 -10.29 12.24
N ASN A 310 -1.48 -11.58 12.36
CA ASN A 310 -0.50 -12.66 12.32
C ASN A 310 -0.78 -13.56 11.13
N GLN A 311 -0.03 -14.65 11.00
CA GLN A 311 -0.20 -15.59 9.89
C GLN A 311 -1.61 -16.18 9.78
N GLU A 312 -2.28 -16.44 10.90
CA GLU A 312 -3.63 -17.01 10.91
C GLU A 312 -4.64 -16.02 10.33
N SER A 313 -4.62 -14.76 10.78
CA SER A 313 -5.53 -13.73 10.26
C SER A 313 -5.21 -13.32 8.82
N LEU A 314 -3.93 -13.27 8.46
CA LEU A 314 -3.48 -13.02 7.09
C LEU A 314 -3.92 -14.14 6.12
N THR A 315 -3.92 -15.39 6.56
CA THR A 315 -4.42 -16.52 5.76
C THR A 315 -5.88 -16.28 5.34
N VAL A 316 -6.72 -15.81 6.26
CA VAL A 316 -8.14 -15.51 5.97
C VAL A 316 -8.27 -14.40 4.92
N LYS A 317 -7.41 -13.39 4.97
CA LYS A 317 -7.40 -12.24 4.04
C LYS A 317 -6.91 -12.65 2.65
N TYR A 318 -5.81 -13.40 2.59
CA TYR A 318 -5.26 -13.88 1.33
C TYR A 318 -6.22 -14.87 0.64
N GLU A 319 -6.92 -15.71 1.39
CA GLU A 319 -7.96 -16.57 0.83
C GLU A 319 -9.16 -15.77 0.32
N LEU A 320 -9.54 -14.66 0.98
CA LEU A 320 -10.56 -13.75 0.46
C LEU A 320 -10.14 -13.16 -0.89
N ALA A 321 -8.93 -12.60 -0.99
CA ALA A 321 -8.39 -12.04 -2.23
C ALA A 321 -8.37 -13.08 -3.37
N LYS A 322 -7.95 -14.30 -3.07
CA LYS A 322 -7.94 -15.41 -4.02
C LYS A 322 -9.35 -15.76 -4.50
N ASN A 323 -10.31 -15.90 -3.59
CA ASN A 323 -11.69 -16.25 -3.93
C ASN A 323 -12.40 -15.16 -4.75
N LEU A 324 -12.01 -13.90 -4.55
CA LEU A 324 -12.51 -12.77 -5.35
C LEU A 324 -11.82 -12.67 -6.72
N GLY A 325 -10.75 -13.43 -6.97
CA GLY A 325 -9.99 -13.35 -8.21
C GLY A 325 -9.18 -12.07 -8.37
N LEU A 326 -8.75 -11.45 -7.26
CA LEU A 326 -8.02 -10.18 -7.27
C LEU A 326 -6.71 -10.27 -8.09
N ARG A 327 -6.22 -9.12 -8.56
CA ARG A 327 -4.96 -9.01 -9.32
C ARG A 327 -3.75 -9.47 -8.53
N GLY A 328 -3.77 -9.32 -7.21
CA GLY A 328 -2.64 -9.68 -6.39
C GLY A 328 -2.76 -9.31 -4.93
N LEU A 329 -1.64 -9.43 -4.24
CA LEU A 329 -1.47 -9.09 -2.83
C LEU A 329 -0.39 -8.01 -2.67
N GLY A 330 -0.42 -7.31 -1.55
CA GLY A 330 0.56 -6.32 -1.16
C GLY A 330 0.66 -6.23 0.36
N MET A 331 1.67 -5.53 0.86
CA MET A 331 1.82 -5.31 2.30
C MET A 331 2.37 -3.93 2.62
N TRP A 332 1.76 -3.31 3.63
CA TRP A 332 2.26 -2.10 4.27
C TRP A 332 2.79 -2.44 5.67
N THR A 333 4.08 -2.35 5.96
CA THR A 333 5.17 -2.38 4.97
C THR A 333 6.03 -3.61 5.18
N ALA A 334 6.80 -3.97 4.16
CA ALA A 334 7.78 -5.04 4.26
C ALA A 334 8.83 -4.76 5.37
N ASP A 335 9.07 -3.50 5.74
CA ASP A 335 10.00 -3.08 6.78
C ASP A 335 9.51 -3.33 8.23
N SER A 336 8.25 -3.74 8.38
CA SER A 336 7.63 -3.96 9.69
C SER A 336 8.05 -5.27 10.38
N LEU A 337 8.78 -6.16 9.70
CA LEU A 337 9.31 -7.41 10.27
C LEU A 337 10.72 -7.25 10.84
N ASN A 338 11.17 -8.23 11.63
CA ASN A 338 12.49 -8.21 12.25
C ASN A 338 13.51 -8.96 11.39
N TYR A 339 14.41 -8.22 10.74
CA TYR A 339 15.45 -8.77 9.86
C TYR A 339 16.84 -8.82 10.49
N THR A 340 17.00 -8.30 11.72
CA THR A 340 18.31 -8.16 12.39
C THR A 340 18.48 -9.12 13.57
N SER A 341 17.39 -9.71 14.07
CA SER A 341 17.47 -10.69 15.15
C SER A 341 18.17 -11.97 14.73
N THR A 342 18.95 -12.55 15.65
CA THR A 342 19.55 -13.87 15.52
C THR A 342 18.80 -14.95 16.30
N ASP A 343 17.72 -14.58 17.01
CA ASP A 343 16.86 -15.53 17.71
C ASP A 343 16.14 -16.43 16.69
N PRO A 344 16.28 -17.78 16.77
CA PRO A 344 15.67 -18.68 15.79
C PRO A 344 14.15 -18.57 15.68
N GLY A 345 13.46 -18.25 16.77
CA GLY A 345 12.01 -18.06 16.79
C GLY A 345 11.59 -16.80 16.03
N ILE A 346 12.30 -15.69 16.24
CA ILE A 346 12.05 -14.43 15.52
C ILE A 346 12.41 -14.56 14.03
N VAL A 347 13.53 -15.22 13.71
CA VAL A 347 13.91 -15.50 12.32
C VAL A 347 12.85 -16.34 11.63
N GLN A 348 12.38 -17.41 12.28
CA GLN A 348 11.31 -18.25 11.73
C GLN A 348 10.02 -17.45 11.57
N GLN A 349 9.67 -16.59 12.52
CA GLN A 349 8.48 -15.75 12.44
C GLN A 349 8.53 -14.79 11.23
N THR A 350 9.63 -14.05 11.04
CA THR A 350 9.82 -13.18 9.87
C THR A 350 9.74 -13.99 8.58
N LYS A 351 10.41 -15.14 8.52
CA LYS A 351 10.35 -16.04 7.35
C LYS A 351 8.92 -16.49 7.05
N SER A 352 8.15 -16.83 8.09
CA SER A 352 6.83 -17.42 7.89
C SER A 352 5.78 -16.40 7.44
N MET A 353 5.95 -15.11 7.73
CA MET A 353 5.13 -14.04 7.15
C MET A 353 5.34 -13.92 5.64
N TRP A 354 6.60 -13.97 5.19
CA TRP A 354 6.97 -13.99 3.77
C TRP A 354 6.53 -15.27 3.06
N ASP A 355 6.84 -16.44 3.63
CA ASP A 355 6.44 -17.74 3.04
C ASP A 355 4.92 -17.80 2.83
N LEU A 356 4.14 -17.28 3.78
CA LEU A 356 2.69 -17.28 3.69
C LEU A 356 2.21 -16.49 2.46
N ILE A 357 2.60 -15.22 2.32
CA ILE A 357 2.11 -14.37 1.23
C ILE A 357 2.58 -14.90 -0.14
N THR A 358 3.84 -15.34 -0.25
CA THR A 358 4.42 -15.98 -1.44
C THR A 358 3.62 -17.22 -1.84
N SER A 359 3.30 -18.11 -0.88
CA SER A 359 2.52 -19.33 -1.16
C SER A 359 1.10 -19.05 -1.67
N TYR A 360 0.57 -17.85 -1.44
CA TYR A 360 -0.74 -17.46 -1.93
C TYR A 360 -0.67 -16.95 -3.35
N VAL A 361 0.35 -16.16 -3.71
CA VAL A 361 0.56 -15.66 -5.09
C VAL A 361 0.64 -16.81 -6.09
N GLU A 362 1.34 -17.90 -5.75
CA GLU A 362 1.39 -19.13 -6.56
C GLU A 362 0.00 -19.75 -6.78
N LYS A 363 -0.90 -19.65 -5.80
CA LYS A 363 -2.27 -20.21 -5.85
C LYS A 363 -3.28 -19.33 -6.59
N PHE A 364 -2.90 -18.11 -6.98
CA PHE A 364 -3.72 -17.26 -7.85
C PHE A 364 -3.58 -17.61 -9.34
N ILE A 365 -2.56 -18.41 -9.70
CA ILE A 365 -2.27 -18.92 -11.05
C ILE A 365 -2.97 -20.27 -11.23
#